data_AF-A0AAX0SN90-F1
#
_entry.id   AF-A0AAX0SN90-F1
#
_cell.length_a   1.000
_cell.length_b   1.000
_cell.length_c   1.000
_cell.angle_alpha   90.00
_cell.angle_beta   90.00
_cell.angle_gamma   90.00
#
_symmetry.space_group_name_H-M   'P 1'
#
loop_
_entity.id
_entity.type
_entity.pdbx_description
1 polymer ?
#
loop_
_entity_poly.entity_id
_entity_poly.type
_entity_poly.pdbx_seq_one_letter_code
_entity_poly.pdbx_strand_id
1 'polypeptide(L)'
;MKWKLFYFFTLLTFTPAYFFIEQNQWVILASFLVIVNLISLTVHWKFGLLLISCSAALLAYCQLMPEFQLAKLMKANWLRTPFISWLDQHTSGVFNQYLKLFLINETTKNTLYQSAIQLNIVHLFVISGFHLSFLFGVMERWLYKRFYINKITGFVMLLLYLFLVGFAFSALRVFVSKLLRQMFPKQLPENNLGLTALLIILMSPGALHNFGFNFSFLACFVLFAINKVKLWKPLQAVLTSTLILIVVSPITLHLNRKLNALSVFHNLLFTPIALFYFCASWLLLPLIPWMGNSLVGFYWPLPWLSQWALNTTVFLNLPKPNWVFYLVYYGLWGLLYTVGTVFYYDRSLWRRYWVNSPAVKPTAQPSRL
;
A
#
# COMPACT_ATOMS: atom_id res chain seq x y z
N MET A 1 -3.00 2.76 -21.79
CA MET A 1 -4.28 2.29 -21.20
C MET A 1 -4.22 0.81 -20.82
N LYS A 2 -3.92 -0.09 -21.78
CA LYS A 2 -3.91 -1.56 -21.61
C LYS A 2 -3.15 -2.09 -20.38
N TRP A 3 -1.89 -1.70 -20.17
CA TRP A 3 -1.09 -2.16 -19.02
C TRP A 3 -1.57 -1.64 -17.65
N LYS A 4 -2.25 -0.49 -17.59
CA LYS A 4 -2.73 0.07 -16.32
C LYS A 4 -4.01 -0.62 -15.84
N LEU A 5 -4.89 -1.03 -16.76
CA LEU A 5 -6.01 -1.91 -16.45
C LEU A 5 -5.51 -3.30 -16.00
N PHE A 6 -4.37 -3.78 -16.52
CA PHE A 6 -3.78 -5.08 -16.15
C PHE A 6 -3.47 -5.14 -14.67
N TYR A 7 -2.63 -4.20 -14.24
CA TYR A 7 -2.21 -4.09 -12.84
C TYR A 7 -3.37 -3.84 -11.90
N PHE A 8 -4.44 -3.23 -12.39
CA PHE A 8 -5.65 -2.99 -11.64
C PHE A 8 -6.46 -4.28 -11.41
N PHE A 9 -6.76 -5.03 -12.48
CA PHE A 9 -7.47 -6.30 -12.35
C PHE A 9 -6.68 -7.32 -11.53
N THR A 10 -5.33 -7.34 -11.65
CA THR A 10 -4.52 -8.19 -10.75
C THR A 10 -4.66 -7.78 -9.29
N LEU A 11 -4.63 -6.48 -8.96
CA LEU A 11 -4.79 -6.04 -7.58
C LEU A 11 -6.17 -6.43 -7.01
N LEU A 12 -7.21 -6.30 -7.85
CA LEU A 12 -8.59 -6.60 -7.48
C LEU A 12 -8.86 -8.10 -7.35
N THR A 13 -8.18 -8.96 -8.10
CA THR A 13 -8.26 -10.42 -7.94
C THR A 13 -7.73 -10.87 -6.58
N PHE A 14 -6.77 -10.15 -6.01
CA PHE A 14 -6.05 -10.63 -4.83
C PHE A 14 -6.70 -10.25 -3.50
N THR A 15 -7.46 -9.16 -3.45
CA THR A 15 -8.09 -8.72 -2.18
C THR A 15 -9.24 -9.64 -1.74
N PRO A 16 -10.18 -10.05 -2.61
CA PRO A 16 -11.18 -11.06 -2.27
C PRO A 16 -10.58 -12.47 -2.15
N ALA A 17 -9.47 -12.75 -2.85
CA ALA A 17 -8.79 -14.03 -2.74
C ALA A 17 -8.29 -14.34 -1.33
N TYR A 18 -7.82 -13.33 -0.58
CA TYR A 18 -7.48 -13.47 0.84
C TYR A 18 -8.61 -14.10 1.66
N PHE A 19 -9.84 -13.59 1.50
CA PHE A 19 -10.99 -14.02 2.29
C PHE A 19 -11.46 -15.43 1.93
N PHE A 20 -11.39 -15.80 0.65
CA PHE A 20 -11.72 -17.16 0.24
C PHE A 20 -10.75 -18.19 0.77
N ILE A 21 -9.45 -17.84 0.84
CA ILE A 21 -8.45 -18.72 1.43
C ILE A 21 -8.65 -18.81 2.95
N GLU A 22 -8.93 -17.70 3.64
CA GLU A 22 -9.17 -17.69 5.10
C GLU A 22 -10.38 -18.56 5.50
N GLN A 23 -11.41 -18.64 4.65
CA GLN A 23 -12.61 -19.44 4.90
C GLN A 23 -12.56 -20.85 4.25
N ASN A 24 -11.42 -21.25 3.68
CA ASN A 24 -11.25 -22.52 2.96
C ASN A 24 -12.23 -22.71 1.79
N GLN A 25 -12.73 -21.61 1.20
CA GLN A 25 -13.75 -21.56 0.15
C GLN A 25 -13.10 -21.59 -1.26
N TRP A 26 -12.35 -22.65 -1.58
CA TRP A 26 -11.58 -22.77 -2.83
C TRP A 26 -12.46 -22.71 -4.09
N VAL A 27 -13.68 -23.24 -4.03
CA VAL A 27 -14.64 -23.22 -5.14
C VAL A 27 -15.03 -21.78 -5.49
N ILE A 28 -15.24 -20.94 -4.47
CA ILE A 28 -15.64 -19.54 -4.64
C ILE A 28 -14.44 -18.71 -5.12
N LEU A 29 -13.23 -19.01 -4.63
CA LEU A 29 -11.99 -18.43 -5.17
C LEU A 29 -11.84 -18.70 -6.67
N ALA A 30 -12.01 -19.96 -7.08
CA ALA A 30 -11.94 -20.35 -8.49
C ALA A 30 -13.02 -19.62 -9.31
N SER A 31 -14.25 -19.55 -8.80
CA SER A 31 -15.36 -18.84 -9.43
C SER A 31 -15.08 -17.35 -9.62
N PHE A 32 -14.54 -16.69 -8.58
CA PHE A 32 -14.17 -15.28 -8.62
C PHE A 32 -13.05 -15.01 -9.61
N LEU A 33 -11.99 -15.84 -9.60
CA LEU A 33 -10.90 -15.74 -10.56
C LEU A 33 -11.41 -15.94 -11.99
N VAL A 34 -12.33 -16.87 -12.23
CA VAL A 34 -12.97 -17.06 -13.54
C VAL A 34 -13.74 -15.80 -13.96
N ILE A 35 -14.57 -15.21 -13.09
CA ILE A 35 -15.33 -14.00 -13.41
C ILE A 35 -14.40 -12.83 -13.76
N VAL A 36 -13.36 -12.60 -12.96
CA VAL A 36 -12.41 -11.52 -13.24
C VAL A 36 -11.64 -11.79 -14.53
N ASN A 37 -11.28 -13.03 -14.81
CA ASN A 37 -10.65 -13.42 -16.07
C ASN A 37 -11.59 -13.24 -17.27
N LEU A 38 -12.89 -13.53 -17.15
CA LEU A 38 -13.87 -13.28 -18.20
C LEU A 38 -14.03 -11.78 -18.47
N ILE A 39 -14.13 -10.95 -17.43
CA ILE A 39 -14.13 -9.49 -17.55
C ILE A 39 -12.82 -8.98 -18.15
N SER A 40 -11.68 -9.63 -17.85
CA SER A 40 -10.39 -9.27 -18.42
C SER A 40 -10.30 -9.55 -19.93
N LEU A 41 -10.94 -10.63 -20.39
CA LEU A 41 -10.99 -11.06 -21.79
C LEU A 41 -11.81 -10.10 -22.65
N THR A 42 -12.88 -9.50 -22.09
CA THR A 42 -13.67 -8.48 -22.81
C THR A 42 -12.90 -7.19 -23.05
N VAL A 43 -11.84 -6.93 -22.29
CA VAL A 43 -10.94 -5.78 -22.48
C VAL A 43 -9.87 -6.06 -23.54
N HIS A 44 -9.20 -7.22 -23.48
CA HIS A 44 -8.21 -7.65 -24.47
C HIS A 44 -7.83 -9.14 -24.36
N TRP A 45 -7.77 -9.89 -25.47
CA TRP A 45 -7.55 -11.34 -25.42
C TRP A 45 -6.15 -11.77 -24.90
N LYS A 46 -5.06 -11.14 -25.37
CA LYS A 46 -3.69 -11.42 -24.88
C LYS A 46 -3.52 -11.17 -23.37
N PHE A 47 -4.34 -10.26 -22.85
CA PHE A 47 -4.34 -9.86 -21.44
C PHE A 47 -5.06 -10.88 -20.59
N GLY A 48 -6.25 -11.30 -21.04
CA GLY A 48 -7.00 -12.31 -20.32
C GLY A 48 -6.26 -13.64 -20.27
N LEU A 49 -5.57 -14.04 -21.34
CA LEU A 49 -4.73 -15.24 -21.32
C LEU A 49 -3.58 -15.16 -20.29
N LEU A 50 -2.96 -13.99 -20.13
CA LEU A 50 -1.87 -13.80 -19.17
C LEU A 50 -2.39 -13.73 -17.73
N LEU A 51 -3.58 -13.16 -17.53
CA LEU A 51 -4.24 -13.12 -16.22
C LEU A 51 -4.74 -14.52 -15.83
N ILE A 52 -5.24 -15.32 -16.79
CA ILE A 52 -5.62 -16.72 -16.60
C ILE A 52 -4.40 -17.56 -16.23
N SER A 53 -3.27 -17.42 -16.94
CA SER A 53 -2.06 -18.19 -16.62
C SER A 53 -1.49 -17.82 -15.25
N CYS A 54 -1.51 -16.54 -14.87
CA CYS A 54 -1.14 -16.10 -13.53
C CYS A 54 -2.11 -16.62 -12.45
N SER A 55 -3.42 -16.62 -12.72
CA SER A 55 -4.46 -17.12 -11.81
C SER A 55 -4.34 -18.62 -11.59
N ALA A 56 -4.12 -19.38 -12.67
CA ALA A 56 -3.92 -20.82 -12.64
C ALA A 56 -2.60 -21.18 -11.94
N ALA A 57 -1.51 -20.46 -12.22
CA ALA A 57 -0.25 -20.63 -11.52
C ALA A 57 -0.38 -20.33 -10.02
N LEU A 58 -1.18 -19.33 -9.64
CA LEU A 58 -1.44 -18.98 -8.25
C LEU A 58 -2.26 -20.04 -7.54
N LEU A 59 -3.34 -20.55 -8.16
CA LEU A 59 -4.14 -21.65 -7.60
C LEU A 59 -3.29 -22.93 -7.44
N ALA A 60 -2.53 -23.29 -8.47
CA ALA A 60 -1.62 -24.43 -8.43
C ALA A 60 -0.55 -24.24 -7.34
N TYR A 61 0.04 -23.05 -7.22
CA TYR A 61 1.06 -22.74 -6.22
C TYR A 61 0.51 -22.74 -4.79
N CYS A 62 -0.71 -22.20 -4.58
CA CYS A 62 -1.41 -22.27 -3.29
C CYS A 62 -1.76 -23.70 -2.86
N GLN A 63 -1.99 -24.62 -3.81
CA GLN A 63 -2.35 -26.01 -3.53
C GLN A 63 -1.15 -26.95 -3.41
N LEU A 64 -0.06 -26.69 -4.14
CA LEU A 64 1.06 -27.63 -4.30
C LEU A 64 2.26 -27.38 -3.39
N MET A 65 2.41 -26.17 -2.83
CA MET A 65 3.60 -25.83 -2.04
C MET A 65 3.30 -25.73 -0.54
N PRO A 66 4.03 -26.43 0.33
CA PRO A 66 4.10 -26.07 1.74
C PRO A 66 4.69 -24.66 1.85
N GLU A 67 4.12 -23.83 2.72
CA GLU A 67 4.52 -22.45 3.06
C GLU A 67 5.95 -22.09 2.61
N PHE A 68 6.09 -21.47 1.44
CA PHE A 68 7.41 -21.07 0.96
C PHE A 68 8.10 -20.17 1.99
N GLN A 69 9.36 -20.52 2.31
CA GLN A 69 10.08 -20.24 3.55
C GLN A 69 10.58 -18.79 3.73
N LEU A 70 9.85 -17.76 3.28
CA LEU A 70 10.14 -16.38 3.71
C LEU A 70 10.06 -16.28 5.25
N ALA A 71 9.12 -17.00 5.87
CA ALA A 71 8.99 -17.12 7.32
C ALA A 71 10.21 -17.76 8.01
N LYS A 72 10.92 -18.69 7.34
CA LYS A 72 12.14 -19.31 7.86
C LYS A 72 13.34 -18.36 7.75
N LEU A 73 13.44 -17.62 6.64
CA LEU A 73 14.41 -16.54 6.48
C LEU A 73 14.17 -15.43 7.53
N MET A 74 12.89 -15.10 7.80
CA MET A 74 12.48 -14.14 8.83
C MET A 74 12.87 -14.57 10.25
N LYS A 75 12.73 -15.86 10.59
CA LYS A 75 13.14 -16.42 11.89
C LYS A 75 14.67 -16.51 12.04
N ALA A 76 15.41 -16.58 10.94
CA ALA A 76 16.88 -16.67 10.91
C ALA A 76 17.57 -15.36 10.48
N ASN A 77 16.97 -14.20 10.80
CA ASN A 77 17.55 -12.90 10.42
C ASN A 77 18.72 -12.51 11.32
N TRP A 78 19.93 -12.86 10.88
CA TRP A 78 21.22 -12.51 11.49
C TRP A 78 21.45 -11.00 11.66
N LEU A 79 20.73 -10.13 10.94
CA LEU A 79 20.77 -8.66 11.13
C LEU A 79 19.76 -8.16 12.16
N ARG A 80 18.52 -8.67 12.09
CA ARG A 80 17.40 -8.15 12.90
C ARG A 80 17.56 -8.52 14.37
N THR A 81 17.91 -9.78 14.67
CA THR A 81 17.96 -10.27 16.05
C THR A 81 19.04 -9.56 16.87
N PRO A 82 20.29 -9.39 16.39
CA PRO A 82 21.28 -8.60 17.11
C PRO A 82 20.89 -7.14 17.26
N PHE A 83 20.26 -6.54 16.24
CA PHE A 83 19.79 -5.15 16.34
C PHE A 83 18.70 -4.97 17.38
N ILE A 84 17.74 -5.89 17.47
CA ILE A 84 16.72 -5.91 18.53
C ILE A 84 17.38 -6.05 19.90
N SER A 85 18.31 -6.99 20.05
CA SER A 85 19.04 -7.22 21.30
C SER A 85 19.83 -5.98 21.72
N TRP A 86 20.48 -5.30 20.77
CA TRP A 86 21.20 -4.06 21.04
C TRP A 86 20.26 -2.96 21.53
N LEU A 87 19.08 -2.80 20.90
CA LEU A 87 18.06 -1.86 21.37
C LEU A 87 17.56 -2.20 22.78
N ASP A 88 17.34 -3.47 23.08
CA ASP A 88 16.89 -3.93 24.41
C ASP A 88 17.92 -3.72 25.51
N GLN A 89 19.20 -3.76 25.19
CA GLN A 89 20.27 -3.47 26.14
C GLN A 89 20.38 -1.98 26.48
N HIS A 90 20.06 -1.10 25.52
CA HIS A 90 20.28 0.35 25.68
C HIS A 90 18.99 1.14 25.98
N THR A 91 17.82 0.53 25.81
CA THR A 91 16.52 1.19 25.93
C THR A 91 15.49 0.28 26.58
N SER A 92 14.56 0.83 27.36
CA SER A 92 13.52 0.04 28.05
C SER A 92 12.14 0.72 28.06
N GLY A 93 11.11 -0.05 28.42
CA GLY A 93 9.75 0.47 28.61
C GLY A 93 9.10 1.00 27.33
N VAL A 94 8.32 2.09 27.45
CA VAL A 94 7.57 2.71 26.35
C VAL A 94 8.49 3.20 25.23
N PHE A 95 9.66 3.72 25.58
CA PHE A 95 10.64 4.22 24.61
C PHE A 95 11.15 3.11 23.69
N ASN A 96 11.57 1.97 24.26
CA ASN A 96 11.98 0.81 23.48
C ASN A 96 10.86 0.33 22.54
N GLN A 97 9.62 0.23 23.05
CA GLN A 97 8.47 -0.19 22.25
C GLN A 97 8.27 0.71 21.03
N TYR A 98 8.30 2.03 21.22
CA TYR A 98 7.98 2.98 20.15
C TYR A 98 9.11 3.08 19.15
N LEU A 99 10.35 3.08 19.65
CA LEU A 99 11.54 3.11 18.81
C LEU A 99 11.63 1.86 17.92
N LYS A 100 11.33 0.67 18.46
CA LYS A 100 11.24 -0.56 17.65
C LYS A 100 10.08 -0.54 16.65
N LEU A 101 8.94 0.05 17.00
CA LEU A 101 7.82 0.20 16.06
C LEU A 101 8.24 1.03 14.84
N PHE A 102 8.85 2.19 15.06
CA PHE A 102 9.24 3.09 13.97
C PHE A 102 10.47 2.63 13.19
N LEU A 103 11.44 1.94 13.80
CA LEU A 103 12.66 1.51 13.11
C LEU A 103 12.52 0.16 12.41
N ILE A 104 11.87 -0.83 13.04
CA ILE A 104 11.88 -2.23 12.58
C ILE A 104 10.49 -2.85 12.46
N ASN A 105 9.42 -2.06 12.67
CA ASN A 105 8.04 -2.50 12.58
C ASN A 105 7.72 -3.62 13.58
N GLU A 106 8.32 -3.57 14.77
CA GLU A 106 8.00 -4.50 15.85
C GLU A 106 6.69 -4.06 16.50
N THR A 107 5.65 -4.87 16.33
CA THR A 107 4.28 -4.54 16.78
C THR A 107 3.92 -5.25 18.08
N THR A 108 4.75 -6.21 18.52
CA THR A 108 4.51 -7.05 19.68
C THR A 108 4.45 -6.20 20.96
N LYS A 109 3.33 -6.28 21.70
CA LYS A 109 3.07 -5.55 22.96
C LYS A 109 3.21 -4.02 22.87
N ASN A 110 3.06 -3.43 21.68
CA ASN A 110 3.19 -1.98 21.52
C ASN A 110 1.83 -1.27 21.75
N THR A 111 1.77 -0.36 22.72
CA THR A 111 0.53 0.36 23.10
C THR A 111 0.06 1.36 22.03
N LEU A 112 0.98 2.04 21.35
CA LEU A 112 0.67 2.96 20.26
C LEU A 112 0.07 2.22 19.06
N TYR A 113 0.61 1.04 18.75
CA TYR A 113 0.10 0.17 17.71
C TYR A 113 -1.36 -0.23 18.00
N GLN A 114 -1.67 -0.67 19.23
CA GLN A 114 -3.05 -1.01 19.62
C GLN A 114 -3.99 0.19 19.53
N SER A 115 -3.55 1.36 19.99
CA SER A 115 -4.31 2.61 19.87
C SER A 115 -4.58 2.96 18.41
N ALA A 116 -3.58 2.79 17.53
CA ALA A 116 -3.71 3.04 16.10
C ALA A 116 -4.69 2.07 15.40
N ILE A 117 -4.75 0.81 15.83
CA ILE A 117 -5.75 -0.15 15.33
C ILE A 117 -7.15 0.32 15.74
N GLN A 118 -7.37 0.73 16.99
CA GLN A 118 -8.66 1.24 17.45
C GLN A 118 -9.10 2.51 16.71
N LEU A 119 -8.17 3.44 16.49
CA LEU A 119 -8.42 4.69 15.76
C LEU A 119 -8.61 4.50 14.24
N ASN A 120 -8.45 3.28 13.70
CA ASN A 120 -8.46 2.98 12.27
C ASN A 120 -7.33 3.64 11.47
N ILE A 121 -6.20 3.92 12.12
CA ILE A 121 -5.03 4.60 11.55
C ILE A 121 -3.76 3.72 11.56
N VAL A 122 -3.89 2.42 11.85
CA VAL A 122 -2.76 1.47 11.95
C VAL A 122 -1.85 1.44 10.72
N HIS A 123 -2.42 1.66 9.53
CA HIS A 123 -1.68 1.70 8.27
C HIS A 123 -0.64 2.84 8.20
N LEU A 124 -0.78 3.86 9.05
CA LEU A 124 0.19 4.96 9.18
C LEU A 124 1.37 4.60 10.08
N PHE A 125 1.19 3.73 11.08
CA PHE A 125 2.20 3.41 12.10
C PHE A 125 2.95 2.12 11.81
N VAL A 126 2.33 1.18 11.10
CA VAL A 126 3.07 0.10 10.45
C VAL A 126 4.02 0.74 9.46
N ILE A 127 5.28 0.33 9.44
CA ILE A 127 6.27 0.81 8.47
C ILE A 127 5.73 0.56 7.05
N SER A 128 5.10 1.58 6.51
CA SER A 128 4.44 1.55 5.23
C SER A 128 5.48 1.70 4.12
N GLY A 129 5.14 1.25 2.91
CA GLY A 129 6.00 1.49 1.76
C GLY A 129 6.16 2.97 1.43
N PHE A 130 5.37 3.86 2.02
CA PHE A 130 5.57 5.31 1.93
C PHE A 130 6.81 5.76 2.70
N HIS A 131 7.01 5.29 3.94
CA HIS A 131 8.21 5.61 4.74
C HIS A 131 9.49 5.20 4.01
N LEU A 132 9.52 3.98 3.45
CA LEU A 132 10.67 3.51 2.68
C LEU A 132 10.85 4.29 1.38
N SER A 133 9.77 4.57 0.64
CA SER A 133 9.86 5.35 -0.59
C SER A 133 10.36 6.77 -0.33
N PHE A 134 9.96 7.36 0.81
CA PHE A 134 10.44 8.66 1.26
C PHE A 134 11.92 8.60 1.63
N LEU A 135 12.32 7.66 2.50
CA LEU A 135 13.72 7.48 2.90
C LEU A 135 14.61 7.26 1.67
N PHE A 136 14.22 6.36 0.78
CA PHE A 136 14.92 6.11 -0.48
C PHE A 136 15.00 7.39 -1.35
N GLY A 137 13.91 8.15 -1.46
CA GLY A 137 13.90 9.39 -2.25
C GLY A 137 14.71 10.54 -1.63
N VAL A 138 14.88 10.56 -0.30
CA VAL A 138 15.79 11.48 0.39
C VAL A 138 17.23 11.07 0.14
N MET A 139 17.55 9.79 0.32
CA MET A 139 18.87 9.23 0.01
C MET A 139 19.23 9.48 -1.46
N GLU A 140 18.30 9.21 -2.39
CA GLU A 140 18.47 9.44 -3.83
C GLU A 140 18.83 10.89 -4.15
N ARG A 141 18.27 11.86 -3.43
CA ARG A 141 18.53 13.28 -3.70
C ARG A 141 19.78 13.81 -2.99
N TRP A 142 20.03 13.40 -1.75
CA TRP A 142 21.13 13.92 -0.94
C TRP A 142 22.46 13.21 -1.19
N LEU A 143 22.44 11.88 -1.20
CA LEU A 143 23.67 11.07 -1.30
C LEU A 143 24.18 10.99 -2.74
N TYR A 144 23.30 10.83 -3.73
CA TYR A 144 23.72 10.70 -5.12
C TYR A 144 24.26 12.00 -5.70
N LYS A 145 23.63 13.13 -5.38
CA LYS A 145 24.09 14.44 -5.85
C LYS A 145 25.42 14.86 -5.24
N ARG A 146 25.70 14.41 -4.02
CA ARG A 146 26.86 14.91 -3.24
C ARG A 146 28.05 13.95 -3.22
N PHE A 147 27.82 12.64 -3.34
CA PHE A 147 28.86 11.64 -3.13
C PHE A 147 29.04 10.65 -4.32
N TYR A 148 28.44 10.93 -5.49
CA TYR A 148 28.49 10.05 -6.69
C TYR A 148 28.15 8.58 -6.40
N ILE A 149 27.34 8.34 -5.37
CA ILE A 149 27.08 6.98 -4.92
C ILE A 149 26.14 6.32 -5.95
N ASN A 150 26.51 5.17 -6.51
CA ASN A 150 25.81 4.53 -7.63
C ASN A 150 24.42 4.02 -7.22
N LYS A 151 23.48 3.82 -8.16
CA LYS A 151 22.11 3.29 -7.96
C LYS A 151 22.10 1.99 -7.16
N ILE A 152 23.17 1.20 -7.32
CA ILE A 152 23.43 -0.06 -6.60
C ILE A 152 23.41 0.15 -5.08
N THR A 153 24.00 1.21 -4.56
CA THR A 153 24.10 1.43 -3.10
C THR A 153 22.75 1.72 -2.44
N GLY A 154 21.87 2.47 -3.10
CA GLY A 154 20.50 2.68 -2.62
C GLY A 154 19.72 1.37 -2.58
N PHE A 155 19.93 0.46 -3.54
CA PHE A 155 19.34 -0.87 -3.51
C PHE A 155 19.91 -1.74 -2.39
N VAL A 156 21.21 -1.69 -2.16
CA VAL A 156 21.85 -2.39 -1.02
C VAL A 156 21.28 -1.89 0.30
N MET A 157 21.14 -0.57 0.47
CA MET A 157 20.53 0.03 1.67
C MET A 157 19.07 -0.39 1.85
N LEU A 158 18.29 -0.39 0.76
CA LEU A 158 16.90 -0.84 0.80
C LEU A 158 16.79 -2.33 1.15
N LEU A 159 17.72 -3.15 0.67
CA LEU A 159 17.81 -4.57 0.99
C LEU A 159 18.19 -4.79 2.46
N LEU A 160 19.22 -4.09 2.96
CA LEU A 160 19.60 -4.13 4.38
C LEU A 160 18.43 -3.74 5.28
N TYR A 161 17.71 -2.68 4.92
CA TYR A 161 16.53 -2.27 5.66
C TYR A 161 15.39 -3.31 5.57
N LEU A 162 15.22 -3.98 4.44
CA LEU A 162 14.26 -5.09 4.32
C LEU A 162 14.57 -6.24 5.29
N PHE A 163 15.85 -6.54 5.51
CA PHE A 163 16.28 -7.49 6.55
C PHE A 163 15.95 -6.98 7.96
N LEU A 164 16.20 -5.70 8.26
CA LEU A 164 15.90 -5.10 9.57
C LEU A 164 14.39 -5.17 9.89
N VAL A 165 13.54 -4.85 8.92
CA VAL A 165 12.07 -4.92 9.07
C VAL A 165 11.54 -6.36 8.94
N GLY A 166 12.42 -7.35 8.77
CA GLY A 166 12.07 -8.76 8.66
C GLY A 166 11.12 -9.07 7.50
N PHE A 167 11.45 -8.55 6.32
CA PHE A 167 10.70 -8.81 5.08
C PHE A 167 9.20 -8.46 5.16
N ALA A 168 8.82 -7.45 5.94
CA ALA A 168 7.43 -6.98 5.95
C ALA A 168 6.96 -6.68 4.52
N PHE A 169 5.79 -7.21 4.15
CA PHE A 169 5.28 -7.12 2.77
C PHE A 169 5.10 -5.68 2.29
N SER A 170 4.82 -4.74 3.20
CA SER A 170 4.77 -3.30 2.92
C SER A 170 6.10 -2.73 2.42
N ALA A 171 7.22 -3.20 2.99
CA ALA A 171 8.59 -2.85 2.61
C ALA A 171 9.03 -3.61 1.34
N LEU A 172 8.74 -4.91 1.28
CA LEU A 172 9.04 -5.76 0.12
C LEU A 172 8.43 -5.21 -1.16
N ARG A 173 7.21 -4.64 -1.08
CA ARG A 173 6.56 -3.94 -2.19
C ARG A 173 7.43 -2.84 -2.78
N VAL A 174 8.06 -2.02 -1.96
CA VAL A 174 8.90 -0.90 -2.44
C VAL A 174 10.15 -1.44 -3.13
N PHE A 175 10.79 -2.44 -2.52
CA PHE A 175 11.96 -3.10 -3.09
C PHE A 175 11.67 -3.72 -4.46
N VAL A 176 10.65 -4.58 -4.55
CA VAL A 176 10.26 -5.25 -5.79
C VAL A 176 9.80 -4.25 -6.86
N SER A 177 8.99 -3.25 -6.48
CA SER A 177 8.53 -2.19 -7.40
C SER A 177 9.70 -1.40 -8.00
N LYS A 178 10.69 -1.01 -7.18
CA LYS A 178 11.88 -0.30 -7.64
C LYS A 178 12.78 -1.20 -8.49
N LEU A 179 13.02 -2.44 -8.07
CA LEU A 179 13.84 -3.41 -8.80
C LEU A 179 13.31 -3.64 -10.20
N LEU A 180 12.01 -3.92 -10.31
CA LEU A 180 11.32 -4.08 -11.58
C LEU A 180 11.52 -2.87 -12.49
N ARG A 181 11.33 -1.66 -11.97
CA ARG A 181 11.50 -0.42 -12.74
C ARG A 181 12.94 -0.23 -13.23
N GLN A 182 13.95 -0.66 -12.46
CA GLN A 182 15.34 -0.58 -12.89
C GLN A 182 15.67 -1.62 -13.97
N MET A 183 15.15 -2.84 -13.87
CA MET A 183 15.38 -3.91 -14.85
C MET A 183 14.66 -3.63 -16.17
N PHE A 184 13.46 -3.05 -16.12
CA PHE A 184 12.61 -2.83 -17.29
C PHE A 184 12.10 -1.37 -17.40
N PRO A 185 13.01 -0.37 -17.51
CA PRO A 185 12.65 1.04 -17.40
C PRO A 185 11.79 1.54 -18.57
N LYS A 186 11.88 0.91 -19.75
CA LYS A 186 11.12 1.29 -20.95
C LYS A 186 9.77 0.57 -21.06
N GLN A 187 9.66 -0.61 -20.44
CA GLN A 187 8.50 -1.48 -20.59
C GLN A 187 7.48 -1.31 -19.45
N LEU A 188 7.93 -0.91 -18.27
CA LEU A 188 7.06 -0.78 -17.11
C LEU A 188 6.57 0.65 -16.89
N PRO A 189 5.26 0.85 -16.66
CA PRO A 189 4.76 2.15 -16.22
C PRO A 189 5.30 2.46 -14.82
N GLU A 190 5.34 3.75 -14.47
CA GLU A 190 5.75 4.19 -13.13
C GLU A 190 4.94 3.54 -12.00
N ASN A 191 3.71 3.13 -12.30
CA ASN A 191 2.79 2.48 -11.39
C ASN A 191 2.73 0.98 -11.72
N ASN A 192 3.71 0.21 -11.27
CA ASN A 192 3.82 -1.24 -11.48
C ASN A 192 3.25 -2.08 -10.32
N LEU A 193 2.38 -1.51 -9.49
CA LEU A 193 1.87 -2.14 -8.26
C LEU A 193 1.23 -3.51 -8.48
N GLY A 194 0.46 -3.71 -9.54
CA GLY A 194 -0.17 -5.01 -9.80
C GLY A 194 0.86 -6.10 -10.09
N LEU A 195 1.93 -5.77 -10.83
CA LEU A 195 3.04 -6.71 -11.05
C LEU A 195 3.78 -7.00 -9.75
N THR A 196 4.00 -5.97 -8.94
CA THR A 196 4.63 -6.09 -7.63
C THR A 196 3.80 -6.96 -6.70
N ALA A 197 2.47 -6.78 -6.67
CA ALA A 197 1.56 -7.61 -5.89
C ALA A 197 1.64 -9.07 -6.34
N LEU A 198 1.53 -9.32 -7.64
CA LEU A 198 1.61 -10.64 -8.23
C LEU A 198 2.92 -11.35 -7.87
N LEU A 199 4.07 -10.70 -8.06
CA LEU A 199 5.37 -11.28 -7.72
C LEU A 199 5.49 -11.59 -6.22
N ILE A 200 5.02 -10.70 -5.35
CA ILE A 200 5.06 -10.94 -3.91
C ILE A 200 4.21 -12.15 -3.52
N ILE A 201 3.02 -12.31 -4.11
CA ILE A 201 2.17 -13.46 -3.82
C ILE A 201 2.77 -14.76 -4.39
N LEU A 202 3.38 -14.70 -5.57
CA LEU A 202 4.13 -15.84 -6.13
C LEU A 202 5.36 -16.20 -5.29
N MET A 203 5.99 -15.24 -4.62
CA MET A 203 7.08 -15.50 -3.69
C MET A 203 6.59 -15.99 -2.32
N SER A 204 5.40 -15.59 -1.89
CA SER A 204 4.82 -15.98 -0.61
C SER A 204 3.29 -15.89 -0.67
N PRO A 205 2.57 -17.03 -0.76
CA PRO A 205 1.11 -17.04 -0.80
C PRO A 205 0.50 -16.44 0.46
N GLY A 206 1.16 -16.64 1.60
CA GLY A 206 0.80 -16.06 2.89
C GLY A 206 0.80 -14.53 2.91
N ALA A 207 1.33 -13.86 1.88
CA ALA A 207 1.20 -12.41 1.71
C ALA A 207 -0.27 -11.97 1.67
N LEU A 208 -1.17 -12.77 1.10
CA LEU A 208 -2.60 -12.47 1.07
C LEU A 208 -3.17 -12.37 2.49
N HIS A 209 -2.67 -13.19 3.43
CA HIS A 209 -3.09 -13.16 4.82
C HIS A 209 -2.50 -12.03 5.65
N ASN A 210 -1.55 -11.29 5.09
CA ASN A 210 -0.89 -10.25 5.84
C ASN A 210 -1.62 -8.91 5.72
N PHE A 211 -2.04 -8.37 6.87
CA PHE A 211 -2.64 -7.03 6.93
C PHE A 211 -1.74 -5.96 6.31
N GLY A 212 -0.44 -5.98 6.59
CA GLY A 212 0.52 -5.03 6.02
C GLY A 212 0.60 -5.06 4.50
N PHE A 213 0.40 -6.22 3.87
CA PHE A 213 0.21 -6.34 2.42
C PHE A 213 -1.09 -5.63 2.01
N ASN A 214 -2.23 -6.07 2.52
CA ASN A 214 -3.55 -5.57 2.12
C ASN A 214 -3.70 -4.05 2.30
N PHE A 215 -3.32 -3.51 3.47
CA PHE A 215 -3.35 -2.07 3.74
C PHE A 215 -2.45 -1.28 2.79
N SER A 216 -1.21 -1.74 2.54
CA SER A 216 -0.22 -1.03 1.72
C SER A 216 -0.63 -0.97 0.25
N PHE A 217 -1.14 -2.07 -0.30
CA PHE A 217 -1.56 -2.14 -1.71
C PHE A 217 -2.85 -1.35 -1.97
N LEU A 218 -3.84 -1.43 -1.08
CA LEU A 218 -5.08 -0.67 -1.19
C LEU A 218 -4.87 0.84 -1.03
N ALA A 219 -4.07 1.27 -0.06
CA ALA A 219 -3.77 2.68 0.13
C ALA A 219 -3.02 3.28 -1.08
N CYS A 220 -2.05 2.54 -1.64
CA CYS A 220 -1.35 2.98 -2.85
C CYS A 220 -2.26 3.02 -4.09
N PHE A 221 -3.25 2.12 -4.18
CA PHE A 221 -4.25 2.17 -5.22
C PHE A 221 -5.04 3.49 -5.19
N VAL A 222 -5.52 3.89 -4.02
CA VAL A 222 -6.24 5.17 -3.83
C VAL A 222 -5.36 6.37 -4.20
N LEU A 223 -4.10 6.39 -3.72
CA LEU A 223 -3.15 7.46 -4.04
C LEU A 223 -2.96 7.64 -5.56
N PHE A 224 -2.87 6.54 -6.30
CA PHE A 224 -2.74 6.60 -7.76
C PHE A 224 -4.00 6.99 -8.51
N ALA A 225 -5.18 6.71 -7.95
CA ALA A 225 -6.43 7.19 -8.52
C ALA A 225 -6.52 8.72 -8.36
N ILE A 226 -6.25 9.23 -7.16
CA ILE A 226 -6.43 10.65 -6.82
C ILE A 226 -5.34 11.54 -7.42
N ASN A 227 -4.10 11.08 -7.52
CA ASN A 227 -3.01 11.86 -8.13
C ASN A 227 -3.28 12.29 -9.59
N LYS A 228 -4.28 11.70 -10.26
CA LYS A 228 -4.72 12.12 -11.60
C LYS A 228 -5.71 13.29 -11.57
N VAL A 229 -6.35 13.53 -10.45
CA VAL A 229 -7.33 14.60 -10.28
C VAL A 229 -6.59 15.83 -9.79
N LYS A 230 -6.59 16.90 -10.61
CA LYS A 230 -6.02 18.19 -10.19
C LYS A 230 -7.01 18.89 -9.27
N LEU A 231 -6.74 18.84 -7.97
CA LEU A 231 -7.51 19.53 -6.94
C LEU A 231 -6.59 20.47 -6.14
N TRP A 232 -7.19 21.38 -5.37
CA TRP A 232 -6.46 22.13 -4.37
C TRP A 232 -5.86 21.18 -3.31
N LYS A 233 -4.59 21.38 -2.94
CA LYS A 233 -3.80 20.43 -2.12
C LYS A 233 -4.49 19.92 -0.84
N PRO A 234 -5.08 20.77 0.02
CA PRO A 234 -5.74 20.27 1.23
C PRO A 234 -7.02 19.48 0.89
N LEU A 235 -7.79 19.91 -0.12
CA LEU A 235 -8.95 19.15 -0.59
C LEU A 235 -8.53 17.77 -1.11
N GLN A 236 -7.42 17.70 -1.84
CA GLN A 236 -6.84 16.44 -2.30
C GLN A 236 -6.44 15.53 -1.12
N ALA A 237 -5.86 16.09 -0.05
CA ALA A 237 -5.48 15.34 1.14
C ALA A 237 -6.70 14.78 1.91
N VAL A 238 -7.74 15.59 2.07
CA VAL A 238 -9.01 15.18 2.68
C VAL A 238 -9.63 14.05 1.86
N LEU A 239 -9.76 14.24 0.55
CA LEU A 239 -10.31 13.24 -0.35
C LEU A 239 -9.50 11.93 -0.31
N THR A 240 -8.18 12.02 -0.25
CA THR A 240 -7.29 10.84 -0.14
C THR A 240 -7.52 10.10 1.16
N SER A 241 -7.59 10.82 2.28
CA SER A 241 -7.80 10.21 3.59
C SER A 241 -9.18 9.55 3.70
N THR A 242 -10.21 10.18 3.14
CA THR A 242 -11.57 9.63 3.06
C THR A 242 -11.62 8.39 2.19
N LEU A 243 -11.04 8.42 0.98
CA LEU A 243 -11.06 7.29 0.07
C LEU A 243 -10.22 6.12 0.60
N ILE A 244 -9.08 6.37 1.23
CA ILE A 244 -8.30 5.31 1.90
C ILE A 244 -9.14 4.66 2.98
N LEU A 245 -9.76 5.45 3.87
CA LEU A 245 -10.64 4.93 4.91
C LEU A 245 -11.74 4.05 4.32
N ILE A 246 -12.46 4.54 3.31
CA ILE A 246 -13.56 3.81 2.68
C ILE A 246 -13.05 2.48 2.12
N VAL A 247 -12.03 2.50 1.27
CA VAL A 247 -11.49 1.29 0.62
C VAL A 247 -10.96 0.28 1.64
N VAL A 248 -10.35 0.75 2.72
CA VAL A 248 -9.71 -0.07 3.75
C VAL A 248 -10.68 -0.53 4.85
N SER A 249 -11.80 0.18 5.04
CA SER A 249 -12.77 -0.06 6.13
C SER A 249 -13.28 -1.50 6.26
N PRO A 250 -13.49 -2.29 5.18
CA PRO A 250 -13.92 -3.67 5.32
C PRO A 250 -12.87 -4.52 6.04
N ILE A 251 -11.57 -4.25 5.85
CA ILE A 251 -10.49 -4.96 6.52
C ILE A 251 -10.38 -4.53 8.00
N THR A 252 -10.55 -3.23 8.30
CA THR A 252 -10.50 -2.76 9.69
C THR A 252 -11.70 -3.26 10.51
N LEU A 253 -12.87 -3.41 9.89
CA LEU A 253 -14.04 -4.03 10.50
C LEU A 253 -13.81 -5.50 10.86
N HIS A 254 -13.05 -6.26 10.05
CA HIS A 254 -12.68 -7.64 10.37
C HIS A 254 -11.80 -7.71 11.63
N LEU A 255 -10.85 -6.77 11.74
CA LEU A 255 -9.91 -6.67 12.85
C LEU A 255 -10.59 -6.26 14.16
N ASN A 256 -11.32 -5.14 14.14
CA ASN A 256 -11.74 -4.45 15.36
C ASN A 256 -13.23 -4.30 15.56
N ARG A 257 -14.08 -4.63 14.56
CA ARG A 257 -15.53 -4.37 14.55
C ARG A 257 -15.95 -2.92 14.81
N LYS A 258 -14.98 -2.00 14.88
CA LYS A 258 -15.15 -0.60 15.25
C LYS A 258 -14.62 0.28 14.13
N LEU A 259 -15.48 1.14 13.59
CA LEU A 259 -15.05 2.25 12.75
C LEU A 259 -15.08 3.53 13.55
N ASN A 260 -13.97 4.25 13.51
CA ASN A 260 -13.88 5.58 14.07
C ASN A 260 -14.50 6.58 13.08
N ALA A 261 -15.57 7.27 13.46
CA ALA A 261 -16.25 8.26 12.61
C ALA A 261 -15.34 9.44 12.24
N LEU A 262 -14.43 9.82 13.14
CA LEU A 262 -13.45 10.89 12.94
C LEU A 262 -12.13 10.38 12.35
N SER A 263 -12.06 9.15 11.85
CA SER A 263 -10.83 8.56 11.30
C SER A 263 -10.23 9.37 10.15
N VAL A 264 -11.01 10.10 9.35
CA VAL A 264 -10.48 11.00 8.31
C VAL A 264 -9.63 12.11 8.93
N PHE A 265 -10.12 12.74 9.99
CA PHE A 265 -9.40 13.79 10.71
C PHE A 265 -8.13 13.22 11.37
N HIS A 266 -8.25 12.07 12.02
CA HIS A 266 -7.10 11.38 12.62
C HIS A 266 -6.07 10.98 11.57
N ASN A 267 -6.48 10.51 10.38
CA ASN A 267 -5.54 10.19 9.31
C ASN A 267 -4.77 11.43 8.86
N LEU A 268 -5.45 12.57 8.67
CA LEU A 268 -4.81 13.82 8.29
C LEU A 268 -3.82 14.32 9.36
N LEU A 269 -4.20 14.21 10.64
CA LEU A 269 -3.37 14.63 11.76
C LEU A 269 -2.16 13.71 11.96
N PHE A 270 -2.37 12.39 11.99
CA PHE A 270 -1.33 11.42 12.32
C PHE A 270 -0.41 11.07 11.16
N THR A 271 -0.78 11.31 9.90
CA THR A 271 0.12 11.06 8.75
C THR A 271 1.45 11.83 8.83
N PRO A 272 1.47 13.17 8.99
CA PRO A 272 2.73 13.91 9.13
C PRO A 272 3.46 13.57 10.43
N ILE A 273 2.73 13.28 11.51
CA ILE A 273 3.30 12.90 12.81
C ILE A 273 4.04 11.57 12.69
N ALA A 274 3.42 10.55 12.10
CA ALA A 274 4.04 9.24 11.92
C ALA A 274 5.30 9.33 11.05
N LEU A 275 5.28 10.13 9.97
CA LEU A 275 6.46 10.35 9.14
C LEU A 275 7.57 11.09 9.91
N PHE A 276 7.22 12.11 10.71
CA PHE A 276 8.17 12.84 11.53
C PHE A 276 8.86 11.90 12.53
N TYR A 277 8.09 11.13 13.29
CA TYR A 277 8.64 10.18 14.26
C TYR A 277 9.46 9.08 13.60
N PHE A 278 9.03 8.57 12.44
CA PHE A 278 9.83 7.64 11.65
C PHE A 278 11.21 8.21 11.31
N CYS A 279 11.28 9.42 10.74
CA CYS A 279 12.53 10.06 10.37
C CYS A 279 13.38 10.42 11.61
N ALA A 280 12.75 10.94 12.66
CA ALA A 280 13.43 11.31 13.88
C ALA A 280 14.02 10.09 14.60
N SER A 281 13.34 8.94 14.59
CA SER A 281 13.86 7.68 15.14
C SER A 281 15.20 7.30 14.53
N TRP A 282 15.34 7.47 13.21
CA TRP A 282 16.60 7.23 12.50
C TRP A 282 17.69 8.23 12.88
N LEU A 283 17.33 9.49 13.12
CA LEU A 283 18.28 10.53 13.56
C LEU A 283 18.70 10.36 15.02
N LEU A 284 17.84 9.79 15.87
CA LEU A 284 18.14 9.53 17.27
C LEU A 284 19.02 8.30 17.47
N LEU A 285 19.04 7.36 16.51
CA LEU A 285 19.78 6.10 16.61
C LEU A 285 21.25 6.27 17.07
N PRO A 286 22.05 7.22 16.53
CA PRO A 286 23.44 7.42 16.95
C PRO A 286 23.59 8.00 18.36
N LEU A 287 22.54 8.63 18.92
CA LEU A 287 22.56 9.25 20.25
C LEU A 287 22.19 8.25 21.37
N ILE A 288 21.58 7.11 21.02
CA ILE A 288 21.16 6.08 21.98
C ILE A 288 22.30 5.59 22.89
N PRO A 289 23.54 5.31 22.42
CA PRO A 289 24.60 4.84 23.32
C PRO A 289 24.96 5.85 24.41
N TRP A 290 24.70 7.15 24.18
CA TRP A 290 25.13 8.23 25.06
C TRP A 290 24.00 8.65 26.00
N MET A 291 22.78 8.72 25.48
CA MET A 291 21.63 9.25 26.20
C MET A 291 20.67 8.16 26.69
N GLY A 292 20.69 6.96 26.11
CA GLY A 292 19.84 5.83 26.48
C GLY A 292 18.37 6.23 26.65
N ASN A 293 17.79 5.87 27.80
CA ASN A 293 16.41 6.17 28.16
C ASN A 293 16.13 7.67 28.42
N SER A 294 17.13 8.55 28.53
CA SER A 294 16.88 9.99 28.69
C SER A 294 16.14 10.58 27.48
N LEU A 295 16.18 9.89 26.33
CA LEU A 295 15.44 10.25 25.12
C LEU A 295 13.94 9.88 25.16
N VAL A 296 13.44 9.23 26.23
CA VAL A 296 12.01 8.87 26.38
C VAL A 296 11.10 10.11 26.17
N GLY A 297 11.53 11.28 26.66
CA GLY A 297 10.77 12.53 26.55
C GLY A 297 10.40 12.90 25.11
N PHE A 298 11.19 12.48 24.12
CA PHE A 298 10.88 12.71 22.70
C PHE A 298 9.55 12.07 22.27
N TYR A 299 9.23 10.90 22.84
CA TYR A 299 8.03 10.14 22.51
C TYR A 299 6.84 10.44 23.43
N TRP A 300 7.03 11.21 24.50
CA TRP A 300 5.97 11.59 25.45
C TRP A 300 4.69 12.18 24.81
N PRO A 301 4.76 12.95 23.71
CA PRO A 301 3.54 13.46 23.08
C PRO A 301 2.66 12.37 22.45
N LEU A 302 3.21 11.23 22.02
CA LEU A 302 2.47 10.21 21.27
C LEU A 302 1.39 9.48 22.09
N PRO A 303 1.67 8.98 23.32
CA PRO A 303 0.64 8.37 24.15
C PRO A 303 -0.45 9.38 24.52
N TRP A 304 -0.08 10.63 24.80
CA TRP A 304 -1.04 11.68 25.12
C TRP A 304 -1.96 11.97 23.92
N LEU A 305 -1.39 12.16 22.72
CA LEU A 305 -2.15 12.38 21.49
C LEU A 305 -3.05 11.20 21.14
N SER A 306 -2.58 9.96 21.31
CA SER A 306 -3.37 8.78 20.99
C SER A 306 -4.54 8.60 21.96
N GLN A 307 -4.34 8.85 23.25
CA GLN A 307 -5.42 8.82 24.25
C GLN A 307 -6.42 9.95 24.06
N TRP A 308 -5.96 11.16 23.75
CA TRP A 308 -6.83 12.28 23.40
C TRP A 308 -7.70 11.94 22.18
N ALA A 309 -7.11 11.36 21.13
CA ALA A 309 -7.84 10.92 19.96
C ALA A 309 -8.87 9.84 20.32
N LEU A 310 -8.51 8.83 21.13
CA LEU A 310 -9.44 7.78 21.54
C LEU A 310 -10.65 8.34 22.31
N ASN A 311 -10.42 9.30 23.21
CA ASN A 311 -11.46 9.89 24.04
C ASN A 311 -12.38 10.86 23.27
N THR A 312 -11.89 11.47 22.19
CA THR A 312 -12.68 12.42 21.37
C THR A 312 -13.46 11.73 20.26
N THR A 313 -13.16 10.46 19.98
CA THR A 313 -13.77 9.73 18.88
C THR A 313 -15.10 9.08 19.24
N VAL A 314 -16.02 9.11 18.27
CA VAL A 314 -17.22 8.27 18.29
C VAL A 314 -16.94 7.00 17.49
N PHE A 315 -17.11 5.85 18.15
CA PHE A 315 -16.97 4.53 17.52
C PHE A 315 -18.31 4.02 17.03
N LEU A 316 -18.36 3.68 15.75
CA LEU A 316 -19.46 2.95 15.13
C LEU A 316 -19.15 1.46 15.22
N ASN A 317 -19.95 0.72 15.98
CA ASN A 317 -19.88 -0.74 16.03
C ASN A 317 -20.68 -1.31 14.86
N LEU A 318 -20.00 -1.96 13.92
CA LEU A 318 -20.64 -2.60 12.78
C LEU A 318 -20.38 -4.11 12.79
N PRO A 319 -21.31 -4.92 12.25
CA PRO A 319 -21.09 -6.35 12.12
C PRO A 319 -19.88 -6.65 11.23
N LYS A 320 -19.25 -7.80 11.46
CA LYS A 320 -18.17 -8.27 10.59
C LYS A 320 -18.70 -8.45 9.17
N PRO A 321 -18.03 -7.92 8.13
CA PRO A 321 -18.46 -8.12 6.76
C PRO A 321 -18.36 -9.61 6.40
N ASN A 322 -19.36 -10.13 5.69
CA ASN A 322 -19.27 -11.47 5.13
C ASN A 322 -18.42 -11.48 3.85
N TRP A 323 -18.04 -12.65 3.36
CA TRP A 323 -17.24 -12.77 2.13
C TRP A 323 -17.95 -12.16 0.91
N VAL A 324 -19.29 -12.25 0.84
CA VAL A 324 -20.11 -11.67 -0.23
C VAL A 324 -19.92 -10.15 -0.27
N PHE A 325 -19.93 -9.50 0.89
CA PHE A 325 -19.71 -8.07 1.02
C PHE A 325 -18.36 -7.69 0.45
N TYR A 326 -17.27 -8.40 0.77
CA TYR A 326 -15.96 -8.11 0.21
C TYR A 326 -15.92 -8.23 -1.32
N LEU A 327 -16.59 -9.25 -1.85
CA LEU A 327 -16.68 -9.54 -3.27
C LEU A 327 -17.37 -8.40 -4.03
N VAL A 328 -18.56 -8.02 -3.57
CA VAL A 328 -19.36 -6.93 -4.14
C VAL A 328 -18.64 -5.60 -3.96
N TYR A 329 -18.12 -5.35 -2.76
CA TYR A 329 -17.49 -4.08 -2.41
C TYR A 329 -16.24 -3.80 -3.24
N TYR A 330 -15.27 -4.73 -3.25
CA TYR A 330 -14.07 -4.56 -4.05
C TYR A 330 -14.36 -4.71 -5.54
N GLY A 331 -15.34 -5.53 -5.94
CA GLY A 331 -15.83 -5.61 -7.32
C GLY A 331 -16.36 -4.27 -7.85
N LEU A 332 -17.14 -3.55 -7.05
CA LEU A 332 -17.66 -2.21 -7.39
C LEU A 332 -16.54 -1.18 -7.48
N TRP A 333 -15.58 -1.18 -6.55
CA TRP A 333 -14.38 -0.35 -6.65
C TRP A 333 -13.57 -0.65 -7.91
N GLY A 334 -13.50 -1.95 -8.25
CA GLY A 334 -13.16 -2.51 -9.55
C GLY A 334 -13.72 -1.69 -10.70
N LEU A 335 -15.04 -1.78 -10.81
CA LEU A 335 -15.82 -1.22 -11.89
C LEU A 335 -15.72 0.31 -11.95
N LEU A 336 -15.80 0.99 -10.81
CA LEU A 336 -15.69 2.46 -10.76
C LEU A 336 -14.35 2.96 -11.31
N TYR A 337 -13.25 2.27 -11.02
CA TYR A 337 -11.95 2.63 -11.57
C TYR A 337 -11.82 2.32 -13.05
N THR A 338 -12.33 1.18 -13.53
CA THR A 338 -12.29 0.86 -14.96
C THR A 338 -13.11 1.87 -15.76
N VAL A 339 -14.33 2.15 -15.32
CA VAL A 339 -15.20 3.17 -15.93
C VAL A 339 -14.51 4.54 -15.89
N GLY A 340 -14.01 4.97 -14.73
CA GLY A 340 -13.32 6.25 -14.59
C GLY A 340 -12.06 6.37 -15.46
N THR A 341 -11.29 5.28 -15.60
CA THR A 341 -10.10 5.29 -16.48
C THR A 341 -10.47 5.29 -17.96
N VAL A 342 -11.51 4.56 -18.36
CA VAL A 342 -12.04 4.61 -19.74
C VAL A 342 -12.50 6.04 -20.05
N PHE A 343 -13.34 6.66 -19.22
CA PHE A 343 -13.81 8.04 -19.43
C PHE A 343 -12.67 9.07 -19.49
N TYR A 344 -11.67 8.97 -18.60
CA TYR A 344 -10.53 9.89 -18.58
C TYR A 344 -9.71 9.81 -19.88
N TYR A 345 -9.44 8.60 -20.36
CA TYR A 345 -8.67 8.40 -21.58
C TYR A 345 -9.50 8.69 -22.82
N ASP A 346 -10.79 8.37 -22.81
CA ASP A 346 -11.69 8.65 -23.92
C ASP A 346 -11.86 10.16 -24.11
N ARG A 347 -11.99 10.97 -23.05
CA ARG A 347 -11.92 12.44 -23.17
C ARG A 347 -10.61 12.97 -23.78
N SER A 348 -9.48 12.30 -23.50
CA SER A 348 -8.19 12.66 -24.08
C SER A 348 -8.07 12.28 -25.57
N LEU A 349 -8.73 11.18 -25.97
CA LEU A 349 -8.87 10.73 -27.35
C LEU A 349 -9.86 11.62 -28.11
N TRP A 350 -11.04 11.91 -27.53
CA TRP A 350 -12.03 12.85 -28.04
C TRP A 350 -11.44 14.24 -28.31
N ARG A 351 -10.64 14.80 -27.39
CA ARG A 351 -9.92 16.06 -27.65
C ARG A 351 -8.92 15.96 -28.81
N ARG A 352 -8.26 14.81 -29.00
CA ARG A 352 -7.34 14.61 -30.13
C ARG A 352 -8.05 14.45 -31.47
N TYR A 353 -9.25 13.88 -31.49
CA TYR A 353 -10.03 13.68 -32.72
C TYR A 353 -10.88 14.90 -33.10
N TRP A 354 -11.37 15.68 -32.13
CA TRP A 354 -12.29 16.79 -32.39
C TRP A 354 -11.62 18.18 -32.47
N VAL A 355 -10.42 18.37 -31.95
CA VAL A 355 -9.67 19.64 -32.13
C VAL A 355 -9.04 19.73 -33.53
N ASN A 356 -8.92 18.60 -34.24
CA ASN A 356 -8.45 18.54 -35.63
C ASN A 356 -9.57 18.24 -36.64
N SER A 357 -10.85 18.34 -36.23
CA SER A 357 -11.93 18.30 -37.21
C SER A 357 -11.84 19.55 -38.09
N PRO A 358 -11.84 19.43 -39.43
CA PRO A 358 -11.77 20.58 -40.30
C PRO A 358 -12.92 21.53 -39.97
N ALA A 359 -12.59 22.81 -39.75
CA ALA A 359 -13.58 23.84 -39.58
C ALA A 359 -14.58 23.72 -40.75
N VAL A 360 -15.85 23.47 -40.41
CA VAL A 360 -16.93 23.56 -41.39
C VAL A 360 -16.89 24.99 -41.90
N LYS A 361 -16.45 25.18 -43.15
CA LYS A 361 -16.50 26.48 -43.81
C LYS A 361 -17.95 26.97 -43.73
N PRO A 362 -18.21 28.21 -43.29
CA PRO A 362 -19.55 28.75 -43.33
C PRO A 362 -20.04 28.66 -44.77
N THR A 363 -21.18 27.99 -44.96
CA THR A 363 -21.90 27.96 -46.22
C THR A 363 -22.14 29.40 -46.67
N ALA A 364 -21.70 29.71 -47.89
CA ALA A 364 -21.88 31.01 -48.51
C ALA A 364 -23.36 31.41 -48.44
N GLN A 365 -23.62 32.63 -47.96
CA GLN A 365 -24.94 33.24 -48.07
C GLN A 365 -25.34 33.30 -49.55
N PRO A 366 -26.58 32.94 -49.92
CA PRO A 366 -27.04 33.17 -51.27
C PRO A 366 -27.15 34.68 -51.51
N SER A 367 -26.57 35.12 -52.62
CA SER A 367 -26.66 36.48 -53.14
C SER A 367 -28.12 36.93 -53.20
N ARG A 368 -28.42 38.04 -52.50
CA ARG A 368 -29.64 38.80 -52.72
C ARG A 368 -29.55 39.41 -54.12
N LEU A 369 -30.50 39.03 -54.98
CA LEU A 369 -30.97 39.87 -56.07
C LEU A 369 -32.17 40.67 -55.57
#